data_AF-A0A392RZK0-F1
#
_entry.id   AF-A0A392RZK0-F1
#
_cell.length_a   1.000
_cell.length_b   1.000
_cell.length_c   1.000
_cell.angle_alpha   90.00
_cell.angle_beta   90.00
_cell.angle_gamma   90.00
#
_symmetry.space_group_name_H-M   'P 1'
#
loop_
_entity.id
_entity.type
_entity.pdbx_description
1 polymer ?
#
loop_
_entity_poly.entity_id
_entity_poly.type
_entity_poly.pdbx_seq_one_letter_code
_entity_poly.pdbx_strand_id
1 'polypeptide(L)'
;MGQYVPDSFTFQMGRELGELKQGRSTVAEYTRKFNELVRFLSDANGALSEKAKMNKYRYGLRGDIAHAVSLQNIANFGDLFQKAYSAEATIDFANKERAAV
;
A
#
# COMPACT_ATOMS: atom_id res chain seq x y z
N MET A 1 7.90 -27.93 -18.83
CA MET A 1 6.73 -27.14 -19.29
C MET A 1 6.82 -25.78 -18.64
N GLY A 2 7.28 -24.77 -19.37
CA GLY A 2 7.39 -23.41 -18.86
C GLY A 2 6.01 -22.76 -18.87
N GLN A 3 5.52 -22.34 -17.71
CA GLN A 3 4.29 -21.56 -17.63
C GLN A 3 4.54 -20.21 -18.32
N TYR A 4 4.06 -20.08 -19.55
CA TYR A 4 3.96 -18.79 -20.23
C TYR A 4 2.86 -18.00 -19.54
N VAL A 5 3.23 -17.25 -18.50
CA VAL A 5 2.38 -16.15 -18.03
C VAL A 5 2.43 -15.12 -19.16
N PRO A 6 1.31 -14.77 -19.80
CA PRO A 6 1.35 -13.80 -20.88
C PRO A 6 1.88 -12.48 -20.34
N ASP A 7 2.83 -11.85 -21.02
CA ASP A 7 3.36 -10.52 -20.67
C ASP A 7 2.25 -9.47 -20.46
N SER A 8 1.07 -9.69 -21.06
CA SER A 8 -0.11 -8.85 -20.86
C SER A 8 -0.68 -8.91 -19.44
N PHE A 9 -0.54 -10.03 -18.73
CA PHE A 9 -1.07 -10.20 -17.37
C PHE A 9 -0.15 -9.56 -16.33
N THR A 10 1.16 -9.72 -16.49
CA THR A 10 2.18 -9.09 -15.63
C THR A 10 2.18 -7.57 -15.82
N PHE A 11 2.03 -7.11 -17.06
CA PHE A 11 1.83 -5.70 -17.40
C PHE A 11 0.57 -5.12 -16.75
N GLN A 12 -0.55 -5.85 -16.79
CA GLN A 12 -1.80 -5.44 -16.13
C GLN A 12 -1.63 -5.30 -14.62
N MET A 13 -1.01 -6.28 -13.95
CA MET A 13 -0.75 -6.20 -12.50
C MET A 13 0.20 -5.05 -12.15
N GLY A 14 1.20 -4.79 -12.99
CA GLY A 14 2.13 -3.67 -12.82
C GLY A 14 1.43 -2.32 -12.95
N ARG A 15 0.51 -2.20 -13.92
CA ARG A 15 -0.35 -1.04 -14.07
C ARG A 15 -1.30 -0.89 -12.89
N GLU A 16 -1.93 -1.97 -12.44
CA GLU A 16 -2.85 -1.94 -11.29
C GLU A 16 -2.11 -1.51 -10.01
N LEU A 17 -0.91 -2.04 -9.77
CA LEU A 17 -0.06 -1.56 -8.68
C LEU A 17 0.25 -0.07 -8.86
N GLY A 18 0.53 0.35 -10.10
CA GLY A 18 0.73 1.74 -10.54
C GLY A 18 -0.44 2.67 -10.20
N GLU A 19 -1.66 2.20 -10.30
CA GLU A 19 -2.88 2.99 -10.08
C GLU A 19 -3.50 2.75 -8.70
N LEU A 20 -2.95 1.82 -7.91
CA LEU A 20 -3.49 1.45 -6.60
C LEU A 20 -3.49 2.65 -5.65
N LYS A 21 -4.69 3.01 -5.19
CA LYS A 21 -4.94 4.01 -4.15
C LYS A 21 -5.82 3.41 -3.07
N GLN A 22 -5.59 3.78 -1.81
CA GLN A 22 -6.42 3.41 -0.67
C GLN A 22 -7.84 3.97 -0.84
N GLY A 23 -7.96 5.23 -1.28
CA GLY A 23 -9.27 5.86 -1.45
C GLY A 23 -10.07 5.89 -0.14
N ARG A 24 -11.26 5.26 -0.13
CA ARG A 24 -12.14 5.16 1.04
C ARG A 24 -11.99 3.83 1.80
N SER A 25 -11.17 2.90 1.32
CA SER A 25 -10.96 1.63 2.00
C SER A 25 -10.10 1.80 3.25
N THR A 26 -10.13 0.78 4.09
CA THR A 26 -9.21 0.70 5.24
C THR A 26 -7.76 0.51 4.77
N VAL A 27 -6.80 0.84 5.64
CA VAL A 27 -5.38 0.52 5.42
C VAL A 27 -5.18 -0.98 5.32
N ALA A 28 -5.98 -1.79 6.03
CA ALA A 28 -5.92 -3.24 5.99
C ALA A 28 -6.24 -3.80 4.60
N GLU A 29 -7.35 -3.37 4.02
CA GLU A 29 -7.78 -3.79 2.68
C GLU A 29 -6.78 -3.35 1.62
N TYR A 30 -6.30 -2.11 1.71
CA TYR A 30 -5.29 -1.57 0.81
C TYR A 30 -3.96 -2.34 0.92
N THR A 31 -3.49 -2.63 2.14
CA THR A 31 -2.27 -3.41 2.39
C THR A 31 -2.37 -4.80 1.82
N ARG A 32 -3.51 -5.48 2.01
CA ARG A 32 -3.73 -6.81 1.46
C ARG A 32 -3.62 -6.79 -0.06
N LYS A 33 -4.34 -5.89 -0.73
CA LYS A 33 -4.33 -5.77 -2.20
C LYS A 33 -2.93 -5.41 -2.73
N PHE A 34 -2.22 -4.52 -2.05
CA PHE A 34 -0.84 -4.18 -2.39
C PHE A 34 0.09 -5.41 -2.33
N ASN A 35 0.01 -6.19 -1.24
CA ASN A 35 0.84 -7.38 -1.06
C ASN A 35 0.53 -8.48 -2.08
N GLU A 36 -0.73 -8.67 -2.44
CA GLU A 36 -1.14 -9.58 -3.51
C GLU A 36 -0.49 -9.19 -4.85
N LEU A 37 -0.64 -7.93 -5.27
CA LEU A 37 -0.05 -7.41 -6.51
C LEU A 37 1.48 -7.52 -6.53
N VAL A 38 2.14 -7.18 -5.41
CA VAL A 38 3.60 -7.28 -5.29
C VAL A 38 4.09 -8.73 -5.35
N ARG A 39 3.36 -9.68 -4.76
CA ARG A 39 3.69 -11.10 -4.82
C ARG A 39 3.65 -11.60 -6.27
N PHE A 40 2.54 -11.32 -6.98
CA PHE A 40 2.39 -11.71 -8.40
C PHE A 40 3.48 -11.13 -9.30
N LEU A 41 3.86 -9.87 -9.10
CA LEU A 41 4.93 -9.24 -9.88
C LEU A 41 6.33 -9.80 -9.56
N SER A 42 6.55 -10.19 -8.31
CA SER A 42 7.83 -10.78 -7.88
C SER A 42 8.04 -12.17 -8.49
N ASP A 43 6.96 -12.94 -8.68
CA ASP A 43 6.99 -14.26 -9.30
C ASP A 43 7.22 -14.20 -10.83
N ALA A 44 6.93 -13.05 -11.48
CA ALA A 44 6.92 -12.93 -12.93
C ALA A 44 8.09 -12.13 -13.56
N ASN A 45 8.45 -10.96 -13.00
CA ASN A 45 9.33 -9.99 -13.70
C ASN A 45 10.53 -9.51 -12.86
N GLY A 46 10.86 -10.21 -11.78
CA GLY A 46 11.86 -9.79 -10.80
C GLY A 46 11.28 -8.83 -9.76
N ALA A 47 11.69 -9.01 -8.51
CA ALA A 47 11.12 -8.28 -7.39
C ALA A 47 11.47 -6.78 -7.44
N LEU A 48 10.47 -5.91 -7.25
CA LEU A 48 10.70 -4.49 -6.95
C LEU A 48 11.63 -4.35 -5.74
N SER A 49 12.54 -3.37 -5.76
CA SER A 49 13.34 -3.06 -4.57
C SER A 49 12.43 -2.67 -3.40
N GLU A 50 12.83 -2.99 -2.16
CA GLU A 50 12.02 -2.62 -0.99
C GLU A 50 11.73 -1.12 -0.94
N LYS A 51 12.72 -0.28 -1.26
CA LYS A 51 12.54 1.17 -1.35
C LYS A 51 11.47 1.57 -2.37
N ALA A 52 11.43 0.93 -3.54
CA ALA A 52 10.41 1.19 -4.54
C ALA A 52 9.02 0.77 -4.05
N LYS A 53 8.90 -0.41 -3.40
CA LYS A 53 7.65 -0.88 -2.79
C LYS A 53 7.16 0.10 -1.71
N MET A 54 8.05 0.55 -0.84
CA MET A 54 7.71 1.49 0.25
C MET A 54 7.23 2.83 -0.29
N ASN A 55 7.96 3.39 -1.25
CA ASN A 55 7.55 4.63 -1.90
C ASN A 55 6.19 4.45 -2.57
N LYS A 56 6.00 3.34 -3.29
CA LYS A 56 4.75 3.07 -3.98
C LYS A 56 3.57 2.98 -3.02
N TYR A 57 3.74 2.27 -1.92
CA TYR A 57 2.74 2.13 -0.88
C TYR A 57 2.38 3.49 -0.27
N ARG A 58 3.37 4.32 0.10
CA ARG A 58 3.16 5.66 0.66
C ARG A 58 2.39 6.59 -0.29
N TYR A 59 2.71 6.55 -1.58
CA TYR A 59 2.00 7.35 -2.59
C TYR A 59 0.55 6.91 -2.82
N GLY A 60 0.19 5.67 -2.47
CA GLY A 60 -1.17 5.18 -2.62
C GLY A 60 -2.04 5.36 -1.37
N LEU A 61 -1.47 5.70 -0.22
CA LEU A 61 -2.23 5.98 1.00
C LEU A 61 -3.17 7.19 0.83
N ARG A 62 -4.27 7.18 1.61
CA ARG A 62 -5.18 8.32 1.72
C ARG A 62 -4.43 9.54 2.27
N GLY A 63 -4.75 10.74 1.80
CA GLY A 63 -3.90 11.93 2.01
C GLY A 63 -3.58 12.27 3.47
N ASP A 64 -4.57 12.12 4.36
CA ASP A 64 -4.46 12.28 5.81
C ASP A 64 -3.49 11.26 6.45
N ILE A 65 -3.64 9.98 6.11
CA ILE A 65 -2.77 8.89 6.58
C ILE A 65 -1.38 9.04 5.99
N ALA A 66 -1.27 9.32 4.69
CA ALA A 66 -0.01 9.55 4.00
C ALA A 66 0.79 10.68 4.66
N HIS A 67 0.12 11.77 5.02
CA HIS A 67 0.72 12.88 5.74
C HIS A 67 1.22 12.45 7.12
N ALA A 68 0.39 11.81 7.94
CA ALA A 68 0.78 11.32 9.27
C ALA A 68 1.94 10.32 9.23
N VAL A 69 1.95 9.42 8.25
CA VAL A 69 3.03 8.45 8.02
C VAL A 69 4.29 9.16 7.52
N SER A 70 4.18 10.25 6.77
CA SER A 70 5.33 10.99 6.24
C SER A 70 6.20 11.66 7.30
N LEU A 71 5.59 12.01 8.44
CA LEU A 71 6.26 12.63 9.58
C LEU A 71 7.04 11.62 10.43
N GLN A 72 6.88 10.33 10.17
CA GLN A 72 7.50 9.27 10.94
C GLN A 72 8.76 8.74 10.24
N ASN A 73 9.77 8.37 11.03
CA ASN A 73 10.87 7.57 10.53
C ASN A 73 10.37 6.16 10.23
N ILE A 74 10.66 5.65 9.02
CA ILE A 74 10.23 4.33 8.55
C ILE A 74 11.47 3.55 8.13
N ALA A 75 11.79 2.50 8.87
CA ALA A 75 13.00 1.72 8.64
C ALA A 75 12.83 0.61 7.59
N ASN A 76 11.63 0.02 7.52
CA ASN A 76 11.36 -1.15 6.67
C ASN A 76 9.87 -1.29 6.33
N PHE A 77 9.53 -2.34 5.59
CA PHE A 77 8.17 -2.61 5.13
C PHE A 77 7.17 -2.90 6.27
N GLY A 78 7.58 -3.68 7.27
CA GLY A 78 6.73 -3.98 8.42
C GLY A 78 6.41 -2.72 9.23
N ASP A 79 7.42 -1.88 9.44
CA ASP A 79 7.29 -0.60 10.13
C ASP A 79 6.33 0.35 9.39
N LEU A 80 6.43 0.42 8.06
CA LEU A 80 5.52 1.22 7.22
C LEU A 80 4.05 0.83 7.44
N PHE A 81 3.76 -0.47 7.47
CA PHE A 81 2.41 -0.97 7.69
C PHE A 81 1.89 -0.63 9.08
N GLN A 82 2.68 -0.92 10.12
CA GLN A 82 2.30 -0.62 11.50
C GLN A 82 1.98 0.87 11.68
N LYS A 83 2.80 1.76 11.10
CA LYS A 83 2.59 3.20 11.16
C LYS A 83 1.35 3.66 10.40
N ALA A 84 1.05 3.05 9.25
CA ALA A 84 -0.17 3.33 8.50
C ALA A 84 -1.42 2.89 9.27
N TYR A 85 -1.40 1.72 9.92
CA TYR A 85 -2.50 1.25 10.76
C TYR A 85 -2.74 2.17 11.96
N SER A 86 -1.67 2.55 12.66
CA SER A 86 -1.75 3.46 13.81
C SER A 86 -2.27 4.84 13.41
N ALA A 87 -1.82 5.38 12.27
CA ALA A 87 -2.32 6.64 11.73
C ALA A 87 -3.81 6.57 11.40
N GLU A 88 -4.27 5.51 10.74
CA GLU A 88 -5.70 5.32 10.44
C GLU A 88 -6.54 5.27 11.71
N ALA A 89 -6.13 4.50 12.72
CA ALA A 89 -6.85 4.40 13.99
C ALA A 89 -6.94 5.75 14.72
N THR A 90 -5.84 6.50 14.75
CA THR A 90 -5.78 7.83 15.39
C THR A 90 -6.71 8.83 14.69
N ILE A 91 -6.70 8.83 13.35
CA ILE A 91 -7.55 9.71 12.55
C ILE A 91 -9.03 9.33 12.68
N ASP A 92 -9.35 8.04 12.65
CA ASP A 92 -10.72 7.54 12.82
C ASP A 92 -11.27 7.92 14.21
N PHE A 93 -10.45 7.76 15.26
CA PHE A 93 -10.80 8.19 16.62
C PHE A 93 -11.08 9.69 16.69
N ALA A 94 -10.17 10.53 16.17
CA ALA A 94 -10.36 11.98 16.16
C ALA A 94 -11.60 12.42 15.36
N ASN A 95 -11.90 11.74 14.25
CA ASN A 95 -13.10 12.02 13.45
C ASN A 95 -14.38 11.65 14.19
N LYS A 96 -14.39 10.53 14.94
CA LYS A 96 -15.52 10.12 15.77
C LYS A 96 -15.76 11.08 16.93
N GLU A 97 -14.70 11.54 17.60
CA GLU A 97 -14.81 12.55 18.66
C GLU A 97 -15.39 13.86 18.13
N ARG A 98 -14.93 14.33 16.97
CA ARG A 98 -15.46 15.55 16.34
C ARG A 98 -16.91 15.44 15.88
N ALA A 99 -17.38 14.25 15.54
CA ALA A 99 -18.76 14.01 15.14
C ALA A 99 -19.72 13.86 16.34
N ALA A 100 -19.19 13.67 17.55
CA ALA A 100 -19.94 13.51 18.79
C ALA A 100 -20.13 14.83 19.57
N VAL A 101 -19.58 15.93 19.08
CA VAL A 101 -19.69 17.31 19.61
C VAL A 101 -20.66 18.13 18.77
#